data_AF-A0A357HE70-F1
#
_entry.id   AF-A0A357HE70-F1
#
_cell.length_a   1.000
_cell.length_b   1.000
_cell.length_c   1.000
_cell.angle_alpha   90.00
_cell.angle_beta   90.00
_cell.angle_gamma   90.00
#
_symmetry.space_group_name_H-M   'P 1'
#
loop_
_entity.id
_entity.type
_entity.pdbx_description
1 polymer ?
#
loop_
_entity_poly.entity_id
_entity_poly.type
_entity_poly.pdbx_seq_one_letter_code
_entity_poly.pdbx_strand_id
1 'polypeptide(L)'
;NRKGSIEGKHIAAHRFEIDLTSSLTVSFNEMVIYARRNIELGYLLPINLFWSEEHGLGNRDNVLMSFDAMWNAKPGLSIYGTFFWDELSWFKLLSPWWGNKFIFQSGLHWVPFANPQLPDFRIE
;
A
#
# COMPACT_ATOMS: atom_id res chain seq x y z
N ASN A 1 5.65 30.31 26.59
CA ASN A 1 6.12 28.92 26.47
C ASN A 1 5.31 28.15 25.44
N ARG A 2 5.64 28.25 24.14
CA ARG A 2 5.13 27.35 23.10
C ARG A 2 6.12 26.19 22.91
N LYS A 3 6.20 25.29 23.88
CA LYS A 3 6.63 23.92 23.58
C LYS A 3 5.32 23.15 23.39
N GLY A 4 4.82 23.15 22.16
CA GLY A 4 3.62 22.38 21.83
C GLY A 4 3.85 20.93 22.23
N SER A 5 2.92 20.33 22.96
CA SER A 5 2.98 18.90 23.24
C SER A 5 3.15 18.16 21.91
N ILE A 6 4.11 17.25 21.83
CA ILE A 6 4.21 16.36 20.68
C ILE A 6 2.98 15.46 20.77
N GLU A 7 1.93 15.79 20.02
CA GLU A 7 0.75 14.95 19.91
C GLU A 7 1.18 13.65 19.20
N GLY A 8 0.78 12.51 19.76
CA GLY A 8 1.06 11.21 19.17
C GLY A 8 0.50 11.13 17.75
N LYS A 9 1.33 10.65 16.82
CA LYS A 9 0.91 10.20 15.50
C LYS A 9 0.97 8.68 15.48
N HIS A 10 -0.09 8.07 14.99
CA HIS A 10 -0.27 6.64 14.91
C HIS A 10 -0.38 6.22 13.46
N ILE A 11 0.04 4.99 13.21
CA ILE A 11 -0.09 4.29 11.94
C ILE A 11 -0.70 2.93 12.22
N ALA A 12 -1.67 2.54 11.39
CA ALA A 12 -2.16 1.17 11.31
C ALA A 12 -2.14 0.76 9.84
N ALA A 13 -1.75 -0.47 9.56
CA ALA A 13 -1.66 -1.01 8.21
C ALA A 13 -1.96 -2.51 8.22
N HIS A 14 -2.61 -2.98 7.16
CA HIS A 14 -2.71 -4.42 6.85
C HIS A 14 -2.39 -4.66 5.38
N ARG A 15 -1.86 -5.85 5.13
CA ARG A 15 -1.56 -6.37 3.80
C ARG A 15 -2.22 -7.73 3.67
N PHE A 16 -3.09 -7.85 2.67
CA PHE A 16 -3.60 -9.13 2.22
C PHE A 16 -2.82 -9.55 0.98
N GLU A 17 -2.16 -10.70 1.03
CA GLU A 17 -1.37 -11.24 -0.06
C GLU A 17 -1.84 -12.64 -0.41
N ILE A 18 -1.90 -12.93 -1.70
CA ILE A 18 -2.30 -14.23 -2.22
C ILE A 18 -1.46 -14.60 -3.45
N ASP A 19 -1.00 -15.85 -3.48
CA ASP A 19 -0.47 -16.47 -4.67
C ASP A 19 -1.64 -16.91 -5.58
N LEU A 20 -1.97 -16.09 -6.58
CA LEU A 20 -3.00 -16.41 -7.57
C LEU A 20 -2.60 -17.61 -8.43
N THR A 21 -1.30 -17.76 -8.70
CA THR A 21 -0.72 -18.93 -9.35
C THR A 21 0.64 -19.24 -8.71
N SER A 22 1.29 -20.34 -9.08
CA SER A 22 2.65 -20.66 -8.62
C SER A 22 3.72 -19.64 -9.06
N SER A 23 3.38 -18.71 -9.94
CA SER A 23 4.27 -17.68 -10.46
C SER A 23 3.78 -16.25 -10.22
N LEU A 24 2.54 -16.06 -9.77
CA LEU A 24 1.92 -14.73 -9.66
C LEU A 24 1.40 -14.54 -8.25
N THR A 25 2.00 -13.58 -7.55
CA THR A 25 1.57 -13.11 -6.23
C THR A 25 0.94 -11.73 -6.41
N VAL A 26 -0.22 -11.51 -5.80
CA VAL A 26 -0.86 -10.19 -5.76
C VAL A 26 -1.17 -9.83 -4.33
N SER A 27 -1.28 -8.54 -4.06
CA SER A 27 -1.63 -8.04 -2.75
C SER A 27 -2.48 -6.78 -2.81
N PHE A 28 -3.29 -6.63 -1.77
CA PHE A 28 -3.99 -5.40 -1.45
C PHE A 28 -3.55 -4.92 -0.06
N ASN A 29 -3.37 -3.61 0.08
CA ASN A 29 -2.90 -3.00 1.31
C ASN A 29 -3.74 -1.78 1.61
N GLU A 30 -4.03 -1.58 2.89
CA GLU A 30 -4.53 -0.30 3.39
C GLU A 30 -3.63 0.16 4.53
N MET A 31 -3.47 1.48 4.63
CA MET A 31 -2.72 2.12 5.68
C MET A 31 -3.46 3.38 6.09
N VAL A 32 -3.56 3.63 7.39
CA VAL A 32 -4.13 4.85 7.93
C VAL A 32 -3.14 5.55 8.84
N ILE A 33 -2.97 6.85 8.62
CA ILE A 33 -2.16 7.74 9.43
C ILE A 33 -3.08 8.72 10.13
N TYR A 34 -3.08 8.70 11.46
CA TYR A 34 -3.92 9.57 12.28
C TYR A 34 -3.13 10.17 13.45
N ALA A 35 -3.63 11.26 14.02
CA ALA A 35 -2.97 11.95 15.11
C ALA A 35 -3.97 12.62 16.05
N ARG A 36 -3.49 13.12 17.19
CA ARG A 36 -4.26 13.95 18.14
C ARG A 36 -5.38 13.19 18.85
N ARG A 37 -5.24 11.88 18.99
CA ARG A 37 -6.10 10.98 19.78
C ARG A 37 -5.32 9.74 20.20
N ASN A 38 -5.87 8.99 21.14
CA ASN A 38 -5.36 7.68 21.52
C ASN A 38 -5.52 6.68 20.35
N ILE A 39 -4.97 5.48 20.52
CA ILE A 39 -5.12 4.38 19.56
C ILE A 39 -6.61 4.14 19.27
N GLU A 40 -6.94 4.12 17.98
CA GLU A 40 -8.29 3.81 17.50
C GLU A 40 -8.46 2.29 17.42
N LEU A 41 -9.44 1.75 18.14
CA LEU A 41 -9.66 0.31 18.25
C LEU A 41 -10.16 -0.28 16.93
N GLY A 42 -10.93 0.47 16.14
CA GLY A 42 -11.37 0.05 14.82
C GLY A 42 -10.21 -0.30 13.88
N TYR A 43 -9.08 0.40 14.01
CA TYR A 43 -7.87 0.14 13.23
C TYR A 43 -7.01 -1.03 13.75
N LEU A 44 -7.35 -1.62 14.90
CA LEU A 44 -6.68 -2.81 15.42
C LEU A 44 -7.32 -4.12 14.93
N LEU A 45 -8.47 -4.04 14.26
CA LEU A 45 -9.13 -5.20 13.70
C LEU A 45 -8.28 -5.79 12.57
N PRO A 46 -7.93 -7.09 12.62
CA PRO A 46 -7.03 -7.71 11.64
C PRO A 46 -7.66 -7.83 10.24
N ILE A 47 -8.99 -7.82 10.17
CA ILE A 47 -9.76 -7.79 8.92
C ILE A 47 -10.75 -6.62 9.05
N ASN A 48 -10.39 -5.48 8.48
CA ASN A 48 -11.23 -4.29 8.39
C ASN A 48 -10.93 -3.57 7.08
N LEU A 49 -11.87 -2.76 6.60
CA LEU A 49 -11.61 -1.79 5.54
C LEU A 49 -11.39 -0.43 6.20
N PHE A 50 -10.13 0.01 6.27
CA PHE A 50 -9.79 1.26 6.96
C PHE A 50 -10.46 2.47 6.34
N TRP A 51 -10.71 2.43 5.03
CA TRP A 51 -11.51 3.45 4.37
C TRP A 51 -12.93 3.58 4.94
N SER A 52 -13.59 2.45 5.19
CA SER A 52 -14.95 2.46 5.76
C SER A 52 -14.96 2.91 7.22
N GLU A 53 -13.99 2.44 8.01
CA GLU A 53 -13.83 2.82 9.41
C GLU A 53 -13.60 4.34 9.53
N GLU A 54 -12.72 4.88 8.70
CA GLU A 54 -12.37 6.30 8.68
C GLU A 54 -13.55 7.20 8.27
N HIS A 55 -14.39 6.74 7.33
CA HIS A 55 -15.65 7.40 7.01
C HIS A 55 -16.61 7.43 8.19
N GLY A 56 -16.66 6.36 8.98
CA GLY A 56 -17.42 6.31 10.24
C GLY A 56 -16.92 7.30 11.30
N LEU A 57 -15.62 7.61 11.28
CA LEU A 57 -14.96 8.56 12.18
C LEU A 57 -14.99 10.02 11.70
N GLY A 58 -15.62 10.28 10.55
CA GLY A 58 -15.88 11.61 10.03
C GLY A 58 -14.77 12.19 9.14
N ASN A 59 -14.05 11.34 8.41
CA ASN A 59 -13.09 11.75 7.37
C ASN A 59 -11.93 12.62 7.90
N ARG A 60 -11.35 12.26 9.05
CA ARG A 60 -10.35 13.07 9.77
C ARG A 60 -8.92 12.56 9.60
N ASP A 61 -8.76 11.38 9.00
CA ASP A 61 -7.51 10.64 8.96
C ASP A 61 -7.03 10.45 7.52
N ASN A 62 -5.78 10.03 7.34
CA ASN A 62 -5.25 9.82 5.99
C ASN A 62 -5.20 8.34 5.65
N VAL A 63 -6.11 7.88 4.80
CA VAL A 63 -6.17 6.49 4.31
C VAL A 63 -5.49 6.38 2.95
N LEU A 64 -4.52 5.47 2.89
CA LEU A 64 -3.73 5.14 1.72
C LEU A 64 -4.06 3.69 1.35
N MET A 65 -4.12 3.40 0.04
CA MET A 65 -4.34 2.05 -0.47
C MET A 65 -3.27 1.69 -1.49
N SER A 66 -2.92 0.41 -1.58
CA SER A 66 -2.09 -0.06 -2.68
C SER A 66 -2.47 -1.45 -3.17
N PHE A 67 -2.26 -1.65 -4.46
CA PHE A 67 -2.31 -2.94 -5.12
C PHE A 67 -0.91 -3.26 -5.63
N ASP A 68 -0.40 -4.43 -5.27
CA ASP A 68 0.88 -4.90 -5.80
C ASP A 68 0.69 -6.21 -6.55
N ALA A 69 1.56 -6.42 -7.53
CA ALA A 69 1.66 -7.67 -8.26
C ALA A 69 3.14 -8.00 -8.47
N MET A 70 3.50 -9.25 -8.23
CA MET A 70 4.81 -9.81 -8.55
C MET A 70 4.61 -11.06 -9.39
N TRP A 71 5.20 -11.07 -10.58
CA TRP A 71 5.16 -12.17 -11.52
C TRP A 71 6.55 -12.73 -11.78
N ASN A 72 6.77 -13.97 -11.34
CA ASN A 72 7.94 -14.78 -11.64
C ASN A 72 7.77 -15.40 -13.04
N ALA A 73 8.05 -14.62 -14.08
CA ALA A 73 7.84 -15.01 -15.48
C ALA A 73 8.62 -16.28 -15.88
N LYS A 74 9.81 -16.48 -15.32
CA LYS A 74 10.62 -17.71 -15.44
C LYS A 74 11.63 -17.76 -14.29
N PRO A 75 12.30 -18.91 -14.04
CA PRO A 75 13.38 -18.96 -13.05
C PRO A 75 14.41 -17.85 -13.28
N GLY A 76 14.65 -17.06 -12.24
CA GLY A 76 15.56 -15.91 -12.29
C GLY A 76 15.00 -14.68 -13.00
N LEU A 77 13.74 -14.61 -13.41
CA LEU A 77 13.13 -13.37 -13.93
C LEU A 77 11.82 -13.05 -13.21
N SER A 78 11.80 -11.92 -12.52
CA SER A 78 10.63 -11.43 -11.81
C SER A 78 10.30 -10.01 -12.28
N ILE A 79 9.02 -9.76 -12.54
CA ILE A 79 8.47 -8.44 -12.85
C ILE A 79 7.55 -8.07 -11.71
N TYR A 80 7.62 -6.84 -11.21
CA TYR A 80 6.77 -6.40 -10.12
C TYR A 80 6.26 -4.99 -10.36
N GLY A 81 5.16 -4.66 -9.71
CA GLY A 81 4.64 -3.32 -9.71
C GLY A 81 3.73 -3.06 -8.52
N THR A 82 3.66 -1.80 -8.16
CA THR A 82 2.85 -1.25 -7.08
C THR A 82 2.07 -0.08 -7.65
N PHE A 83 0.76 -0.16 -7.56
CA PHE A 83 -0.15 0.95 -7.76
C PHE A 83 -0.60 1.45 -6.40
N PHE A 84 -0.29 2.69 -6.09
CA PHE A 84 -0.54 3.28 -4.78
C PHE A 84 -1.45 4.50 -4.93
N TRP A 85 -2.42 4.61 -4.04
CA TRP A 85 -3.52 5.56 -4.10
C TRP A 85 -3.63 6.33 -2.78
N ASP A 86 -3.75 7.65 -2.89
CA ASP A 86 -4.06 8.57 -1.78
C ASP A 86 -5.38 9.32 -2.04
N GLU A 87 -6.13 9.61 -0.98
CA GLU A 87 -7.42 10.33 -1.02
C GLU A 87 -8.47 9.72 -1.97
N LEU A 88 -8.71 8.40 -1.88
CA LEU A 88 -9.64 7.68 -2.76
C LEU A 88 -11.10 8.14 -2.57
N SER A 89 -11.63 8.78 -3.61
CA SER A 89 -13.05 9.12 -3.74
C SER A 89 -13.70 8.31 -4.87
N TRP A 90 -14.31 7.17 -4.54
CA TRP A 90 -14.97 6.24 -5.48
C TRP A 90 -15.93 6.92 -6.47
N PHE A 91 -16.76 7.83 -5.97
CA PHE A 91 -17.77 8.52 -6.79
C PHE A 91 -17.19 9.57 -7.73
N LYS A 92 -15.90 9.87 -7.63
CA LYS A 92 -15.21 10.92 -8.41
C LYS A 92 -14.11 10.37 -9.32
N LEU A 93 -13.99 9.04 -9.45
CA LEU A 93 -12.95 8.38 -10.24
C LEU A 93 -12.92 8.81 -11.71
N LEU A 94 -14.08 9.06 -12.31
CA LEU A 94 -14.21 9.47 -13.72
C LEU A 94 -14.46 10.97 -13.89
N SER A 95 -14.36 11.74 -12.81
CA SER A 95 -14.52 13.20 -12.81
C SER A 95 -13.16 13.89 -12.81
N PRO A 96 -13.04 15.15 -13.27
CA PRO A 96 -11.81 15.93 -13.21
C PRO A 96 -11.52 16.43 -11.77
N TRP A 97 -11.53 15.51 -10.80
CA TRP A 97 -11.28 15.78 -9.39
C TRP A 97 -9.80 15.65 -9.09
N TRP A 98 -9.19 16.74 -8.65
CA TRP A 98 -7.76 16.82 -8.34
C TRP A 98 -7.34 16.02 -7.10
N GLY A 99 -8.29 15.65 -6.22
CA GLY A 99 -7.98 14.99 -4.95
C GLY A 99 -7.66 13.50 -5.09
N ASN A 100 -8.07 12.83 -6.18
CA ASN A 100 -7.65 11.46 -6.40
C ASN A 100 -6.17 11.46 -6.85
N LYS A 101 -5.28 11.05 -5.96
CA LYS A 101 -3.83 11.03 -6.22
C LYS A 101 -3.37 9.59 -6.31
N PHE A 102 -2.53 9.31 -7.30
CA PHE A 102 -1.97 7.98 -7.47
C PHE A 102 -0.51 8.05 -7.92
N ILE A 103 0.24 7.03 -7.55
CA ILE A 103 1.59 6.77 -8.03
C ILE A 103 1.68 5.32 -8.46
N PHE A 104 2.48 5.08 -9.49
CA PHE A 104 2.76 3.76 -9.99
C PHE A 104 4.27 3.56 -10.00
N GLN A 105 4.71 2.43 -9.46
CA GLN A 105 6.10 1.98 -9.51
C GLN A 105 6.11 0.59 -10.14
N SER A 106 7.10 0.29 -10.97
CA SER A 106 7.29 -1.02 -11.55
C SER A 106 8.76 -1.33 -11.69
N GLY A 107 9.13 -2.59 -11.51
CA GLY A 107 10.50 -3.02 -11.66
C GLY A 107 10.65 -4.39 -12.28
N LEU A 108 11.88 -4.68 -12.65
CA LEU A 108 12.32 -5.95 -13.21
C LEU A 108 13.56 -6.40 -12.46
N HIS A 109 13.54 -7.65 -12.02
CA HIS A 109 14.65 -8.33 -11.38
C HIS A 109 15.06 -9.55 -12.21
N TRP A 110 16.33 -9.61 -12.60
CA TRP A 110 16.88 -10.68 -13.43
C TRP A 110 18.17 -11.25 -12.86
N VAL A 111 18.16 -12.58 -12.68
CA VAL A 111 19.28 -13.42 -12.26
C VAL A 111 19.61 -14.37 -13.42
N PRO A 112 20.76 -14.22 -14.08
CA PRO A 112 21.10 -15.00 -15.27
C PRO A 112 21.50 -16.46 -15.00
N PHE A 113 21.89 -16.79 -13.76
CA PHE A 113 22.43 -18.11 -13.41
C PHE A 113 21.52 -18.88 -12.44
N ALA A 114 21.36 -20.19 -12.67
CA ALA A 114 20.53 -21.07 -11.85
C ALA A 114 21.07 -21.29 -10.42
N ASN A 115 22.38 -21.09 -10.23
CA ASN A 115 23.03 -21.06 -8.93
C ASN A 115 23.43 -19.61 -8.66
N PRO A 116 22.75 -18.87 -7.75
CA PRO A 116 22.89 -17.42 -7.66
C PRO A 116 24.32 -17.05 -7.23
N GLN A 117 25.09 -16.64 -8.22
CA GLN A 117 26.35 -15.92 -8.10
C GLN A 117 26.16 -14.58 -8.80
N LEU A 118 26.86 -13.53 -8.35
CA LEU A 118 26.86 -12.24 -9.02
C LEU A 118 27.19 -12.39 -10.52
N PRO A 119 26.63 -11.56 -11.40
CA PRO A 119 25.75 -10.42 -11.10
C PRO A 119 24.24 -10.73 -11.03
N ASP A 120 23.52 -9.95 -10.23
CA ASP A 120 22.07 -9.73 -10.29
C ASP A 120 21.77 -8.36 -10.93
N PHE A 121 20.64 -8.25 -11.62
CA PHE A 121 20.21 -7.00 -12.27
C PHE A 121 18.83 -6.58 -11.77
N ARG A 122 18.70 -5.32 -11.37
CA ARG A 122 17.44 -4.73 -10.92
C ARG A 122 17.24 -3.34 -11.51
N ILE A 123 16.05 -3.07 -12.02
CA ILE A 123 15.59 -1.77 -12.51
C ILE A 123 14.24 -1.49 -11.85
N GLU A 124 14.05 -0.28 -11.32
CA GLU A 124 12.84 0.24 -10.67
C GLU A 124 12.56 1.68 -11.12
#